data_AF-A0A3N4IGB2-F1
#
_entry.id   AF-A0A3N4IGB2-F1
#
_cell.length_a   1.000
_cell.length_b   1.000
_cell.length_c   1.000
_cell.angle_alpha   90.00
_cell.angle_beta   90.00
_cell.angle_gamma   90.00
#
_symmetry.space_group_name_H-M   'P 1'
#
loop_
_entity.id
_entity.type
_entity.pdbx_description
1 polymer ?
#
loop_
_entity_poly.entity_id
_entity_poly.type
_entity_poly.pdbx_seq_one_letter_code
_entity_poly.pdbx_strand_id
1 'polypeptide(L)'
;MSPGHAHVKMPNDDLPVDGPSRLSADINRATRDVHNVLNHLIMTRLPLGLLQPTLYREGVLSIFYIFRTFESAWQSHLSNPDLDPRLRQILTRTYIPAMQRTRAILADVAYYYSLPLDLAEKTYLPLSHQPSLPTRQSIVNHIEKVTREKPHVLLSYGHVMYMALFAGGRILKLRILDNDIFFPGTPKDKETRQRMGVNMFSFEGRRTKEEEEEIRIAWKAGMGDAENLLTKEEWNDCCEEGAQVFRLMESMIYELDTIKAPVAYAVIAKYAVGALLAILMAYALIFKYLPILIAQF
;
A
#
# COMPACT_ATOMS: atom_id res chain seq x y z
N MET A 1 -38.55 1.29 -6.43
CA MET A 1 -37.90 1.40 -5.10
C MET A 1 -36.62 0.59 -5.17
N SER A 2 -35.48 1.27 -5.34
CA SER A 2 -34.16 0.62 -5.47
C SER A 2 -33.61 0.35 -4.06
N PRO A 3 -33.07 -0.85 -3.75
CA PRO A 3 -32.49 -1.12 -2.43
C PRO A 3 -31.23 -0.26 -2.24
N GLY A 4 -31.25 0.56 -1.18
CA GLY A 4 -30.13 1.39 -0.80
C GLY A 4 -28.88 0.55 -0.55
N HIS A 5 -27.81 0.86 -1.28
CA HIS A 5 -26.48 0.33 -0.96
C HIS A 5 -26.05 0.92 0.38
N ALA A 6 -26.00 0.08 1.41
CA ALA A 6 -25.43 0.45 2.69
C ALA A 6 -23.96 0.82 2.46
N HIS A 7 -23.66 2.10 2.58
CA HIS A 7 -22.30 2.61 2.59
C HIS A 7 -21.62 2.01 3.83
N VAL A 8 -20.73 1.03 3.64
CA VAL A 8 -19.91 0.52 4.74
C VAL A 8 -18.97 1.66 5.14
N LYS A 9 -19.27 2.32 6.26
CA LYS A 9 -18.43 3.36 6.87
C LYS A 9 -17.08 2.72 7.19
N MET A 10 -16.02 3.17 6.53
CA MET A 10 -14.66 2.73 6.85
C MET A 10 -14.28 3.33 8.21
N PRO A 11 -13.52 2.63 9.08
CA PRO A 11 -13.18 3.10 10.43
C PRO A 11 -12.31 4.37 10.51
N ASN A 12 -12.03 5.04 9.39
CA ASN A 12 -11.12 6.18 9.30
C ASN A 12 -11.80 7.55 9.37
N ASP A 13 -13.12 7.61 9.50
CA ASP A 13 -13.85 8.89 9.55
C ASP A 13 -13.67 9.66 10.87
N ASP A 14 -13.09 9.04 11.91
CA ASP A 14 -13.06 9.58 13.27
C ASP A 14 -11.63 9.61 13.87
N LEU A 15 -10.68 10.29 13.20
CA LEU A 15 -9.38 10.63 13.81
C LEU A 15 -9.47 11.96 14.61
N PRO A 16 -8.98 12.03 15.87
CA PRO A 16 -9.02 13.26 16.69
C PRO A 16 -8.17 14.39 16.10
N VAL A 17 -8.70 15.61 16.21
CA VAL A 17 -8.10 16.88 15.74
C VAL A 17 -7.29 17.52 16.87
N ASP A 18 -6.00 17.25 16.91
CA ASP A 18 -5.01 18.31 17.17
C ASP A 18 -4.46 18.69 15.79
N GLY A 19 -4.74 19.93 15.38
CA GLY A 19 -4.97 20.31 13.98
C GLY A 19 -4.01 19.68 12.96
N PRO A 20 -4.49 18.93 11.95
CA PRO A 20 -3.63 18.39 10.91
C PRO A 20 -2.93 19.53 10.18
N SER A 21 -1.66 19.33 9.80
CA SER A 21 -0.99 20.16 8.80
C SER A 21 -1.98 20.53 7.68
N ARG A 22 -2.06 21.82 7.36
CA ARG A 22 -2.97 22.32 6.32
C ARG A 22 -2.64 21.67 4.98
N LEU A 23 -1.35 21.46 4.71
CA LEU A 23 -0.88 20.77 3.51
C LEU A 23 -1.36 19.32 3.50
N SER A 24 -1.20 18.58 4.61
CA SER A 24 -1.71 17.22 4.72
C SER A 24 -3.23 17.14 4.47
N ALA A 25 -4.00 18.11 4.97
CA ALA A 25 -5.43 18.18 4.74
C ALA A 25 -5.79 18.45 3.27
N ASP A 26 -5.04 19.33 2.60
CA ASP A 26 -5.25 19.65 1.19
C ASP A 26 -4.81 18.51 0.26
N ILE A 27 -3.71 17.82 0.57
CA ILE A 27 -3.32 16.57 -0.12
C ILE A 27 -4.45 15.54 0.02
N ASN A 28 -4.95 15.30 1.24
CA ASN A 28 -6.05 14.35 1.46
C ASN A 28 -7.29 14.69 0.63
N ARG A 29 -7.62 15.99 0.52
CA ARG A 29 -8.73 16.48 -0.28
C ARG A 29 -8.47 16.24 -1.77
N ALA A 30 -7.30 16.60 -2.26
CA ALA A 30 -6.90 16.41 -3.66
C ALA A 30 -6.85 14.94 -4.07
N THR A 31 -6.54 14.05 -3.12
CA THR A 31 -6.42 12.60 -3.37
C THR A 31 -7.72 11.83 -3.17
N ARG A 32 -8.79 12.44 -2.62
CA ARG A 32 -9.97 11.71 -2.14
C ARG A 32 -10.57 10.77 -3.20
N ASP A 33 -10.77 11.29 -4.41
CA ASP A 33 -11.48 10.54 -5.46
C ASP A 33 -10.59 9.42 -6.02
N VAL A 34 -9.30 9.68 -6.26
CA VAL A 34 -8.33 8.66 -6.71
C VAL A 34 -8.01 7.63 -5.61
N HIS A 35 -8.04 8.02 -4.33
CA HIS A 35 -7.93 7.11 -3.20
C HIS A 35 -9.12 6.15 -3.16
N ASN A 36 -10.35 6.63 -3.41
CA ASN A 36 -11.53 5.77 -3.43
C ASN A 36 -11.45 4.72 -4.54
N VAL A 37 -11.00 5.11 -5.73
CA VAL A 37 -10.74 4.19 -6.85
C VAL A 37 -9.69 3.16 -6.45
N LEU A 38 -8.52 3.61 -5.96
CA LEU A 38 -7.45 2.70 -5.55
C LEU A 38 -7.90 1.74 -4.44
N ASN A 39 -8.59 2.23 -3.42
CA ASN A 39 -9.10 1.41 -2.32
C ASN A 39 -10.06 0.33 -2.84
N HIS A 40 -10.94 0.66 -3.78
CA HIS A 40 -11.81 -0.33 -4.42
C HIS A 40 -10.99 -1.39 -5.19
N LEU A 41 -9.98 -0.98 -5.95
CA LEU A 41 -9.08 -1.91 -6.66
C LEU A 41 -8.34 -2.83 -5.68
N ILE A 42 -7.79 -2.30 -4.60
CA ILE A 42 -7.09 -3.07 -3.56
C ILE A 42 -8.05 -4.07 -2.91
N MET A 43 -9.24 -3.64 -2.48
CA MET A 43 -10.18 -4.53 -1.78
C MET A 43 -10.69 -5.67 -2.67
N THR A 44 -10.81 -5.45 -3.98
CA THR A 44 -11.23 -6.49 -4.93
C THR A 44 -10.11 -7.47 -5.27
N ARG A 45 -8.83 -7.06 -5.24
CA ARG A 45 -7.69 -7.90 -5.67
C ARG A 45 -6.88 -8.49 -4.53
N LEU A 46 -6.90 -7.87 -3.36
CA LEU A 46 -6.19 -8.36 -2.18
C LEU A 46 -6.55 -9.82 -1.83
N PRO A 47 -7.81 -10.28 -1.87
CA PRO A 47 -8.13 -11.69 -1.64
C PRO A 47 -7.39 -12.64 -2.61
N LEU A 48 -7.24 -12.25 -3.88
CA LEU A 48 -6.48 -13.05 -4.86
C LEU A 48 -4.99 -13.07 -4.54
N GLY A 49 -4.43 -11.92 -4.16
CA GLY A 49 -3.04 -11.83 -3.71
C GLY A 49 -2.77 -12.70 -2.48
N LEU A 50 -3.67 -12.71 -1.50
CA LEU A 50 -3.55 -13.53 -0.29
C LEU A 50 -3.66 -15.03 -0.55
N LEU A 51 -4.29 -15.45 -1.66
CA LEU A 51 -4.34 -16.85 -2.10
C LEU A 51 -3.14 -17.24 -2.97
N GLN A 52 -2.35 -16.27 -3.44
CA GLN A 52 -1.31 -16.48 -4.44
C GLN A 52 -0.04 -15.72 -4.06
N PRO A 53 0.86 -16.33 -3.25
CA PRO A 53 2.10 -15.70 -2.81
C PRO A 53 2.99 -15.22 -3.97
N THR A 54 2.94 -15.93 -5.10
CA THR A 54 3.66 -15.55 -6.33
C THR A 54 3.18 -14.24 -6.94
N LEU A 55 1.90 -13.88 -6.76
CA LEU A 55 1.37 -12.57 -7.17
C LEU A 55 1.63 -11.52 -6.08
N TYR A 56 1.44 -11.90 -4.81
CA TYR A 56 1.67 -11.00 -3.68
C TYR A 56 3.11 -10.46 -3.66
N ARG A 57 4.11 -11.33 -3.89
CA ARG A 57 5.53 -10.92 -3.92
C ARG A 57 5.85 -9.92 -5.04
N GLU A 58 5.11 -9.98 -6.16
CA GLU A 58 5.25 -8.99 -7.23
C GLU A 58 4.67 -7.64 -6.78
N GLY A 59 3.55 -7.64 -6.04
CA GLY A 59 3.05 -6.43 -5.40
C GLY A 59 4.05 -5.81 -4.42
N VAL A 60 4.65 -6.63 -3.54
CA VAL A 60 5.70 -6.18 -2.62
C VAL A 60 6.89 -5.60 -3.36
N LEU A 61 7.36 -6.27 -4.42
CA LEU A 61 8.47 -5.78 -5.25
C LEU A 61 8.13 -4.45 -5.95
N SER A 62 6.90 -4.27 -6.43
CA SER A 62 6.48 -2.98 -7.01
C SER A 62 6.52 -1.85 -5.98
N ILE A 63 6.02 -2.10 -4.76
CA ILE A 63 6.06 -1.14 -3.65
C ILE A 63 7.50 -0.84 -3.22
N PHE A 64 8.38 -1.85 -3.20
CA PHE A 64 9.80 -1.67 -2.92
C PHE A 64 10.42 -0.61 -3.83
N TYR A 65 10.16 -0.68 -5.14
CA TYR A 65 10.72 0.30 -6.09
C TYR A 65 10.24 1.72 -5.82
N ILE A 66 8.97 1.91 -5.45
CA ILE A 66 8.45 3.24 -5.09
C ILE A 66 9.22 3.80 -3.89
N PHE A 67 9.27 3.03 -2.78
CA PHE A 67 9.96 3.46 -1.56
C PHE A 67 11.45 3.70 -1.79
N ARG A 68 12.14 2.77 -2.46
CA ARG A 68 13.56 2.90 -2.80
C ARG A 68 13.83 4.20 -3.55
N THR A 69 13.00 4.51 -4.56
CA THR A 69 13.24 5.65 -5.42
C THR A 69 13.05 6.98 -4.68
N PHE A 70 11.91 7.19 -4.00
CA PHE A 70 11.70 8.48 -3.32
C PHE A 70 12.59 8.64 -2.08
N GLU A 71 12.87 7.57 -1.33
CA GLU A 71 13.76 7.65 -0.15
C GLU A 71 15.21 7.93 -0.56
N SER A 72 15.69 7.34 -1.65
CA SER A 72 17.02 7.64 -2.20
C SER A 72 17.10 9.07 -2.72
N ALA A 73 16.06 9.56 -3.41
CA ALA A 73 16.00 10.95 -3.85
C ALA A 73 16.03 11.93 -2.66
N TRP A 74 15.30 11.62 -1.60
CA TRP A 74 15.30 12.42 -0.37
C TRP A 74 16.69 12.50 0.27
N GLN A 75 17.35 11.35 0.43
CA GLN A 75 18.71 11.30 0.98
C GLN A 75 19.70 12.06 0.07
N SER A 76 19.60 11.88 -1.25
CA SER A 76 20.46 12.57 -2.22
C SER A 76 20.35 14.09 -2.10
N HIS A 77 19.13 14.62 -1.96
CA HIS A 77 18.92 16.07 -1.74
C HIS A 77 19.50 16.55 -0.42
N LEU A 78 19.29 15.81 0.67
CA LEU A 78 19.84 16.18 1.98
C LEU A 78 21.37 16.13 2.01
N SER A 79 21.99 15.24 1.24
CA SER A 79 23.46 15.14 1.10
C SER A 79 24.06 16.12 0.09
N ASN A 80 23.28 16.67 -0.84
CA ASN A 80 23.76 17.66 -1.81
C ASN A 80 24.06 18.99 -1.10
N PRO A 81 25.30 19.50 -1.04
CA PRO A 81 25.63 20.77 -0.38
C PRO A 81 24.98 21.98 -1.07
N ASP A 82 24.69 21.90 -2.36
CA ASP A 82 24.19 23.00 -3.18
C ASP A 82 22.65 23.13 -3.15
N LEU A 83 21.96 22.26 -2.40
CA LEU A 83 20.50 22.38 -2.22
C LEU A 83 20.16 23.71 -1.55
N ASP A 84 19.20 24.42 -2.15
CA ASP A 84 18.62 25.65 -1.60
C ASP A 84 18.34 25.53 -0.09
N PRO A 85 18.80 26.47 0.75
CA PRO A 85 18.67 26.36 2.20
C PRO A 85 17.22 26.22 2.70
N ARG A 86 16.25 26.85 2.02
CA ARG A 86 14.83 26.75 2.39
C ARG A 86 14.29 25.36 2.06
N LEU A 87 14.59 24.81 0.87
CA LEU A 87 14.26 23.43 0.52
C LEU A 87 14.94 22.42 1.45
N ARG A 88 16.21 22.64 1.83
CA ARG A 88 16.88 21.80 2.83
C ARG A 88 16.12 21.79 4.14
N GLN A 89 15.68 22.95 4.61
CA GLN A 89 14.92 23.07 5.85
C GLN A 89 13.57 22.35 5.77
N ILE A 90 12.84 22.49 4.66
CA ILE A 90 11.59 21.75 4.38
C ILE A 90 11.81 20.24 4.49
N LEU A 91 12.81 19.72 3.78
CA LEU A 91 13.08 18.28 3.73
C LEU A 91 13.62 17.74 5.06
N THR A 92 14.41 18.53 5.80
CA THR A 92 14.98 18.12 7.08
C THR A 92 13.90 18.03 8.16
N ARG A 93 12.95 18.96 8.19
CA ARG A 93 11.84 18.98 9.16
C ARG A 93 10.96 17.74 9.10
N THR A 94 10.90 17.10 7.94
CA THR A 94 10.04 15.93 7.67
C THR A 94 10.83 14.64 7.54
N TYR A 95 12.16 14.69 7.49
CA TYR A 95 12.99 13.49 7.39
C TYR A 95 13.13 12.79 8.75
N ILE A 96 12.47 11.63 8.87
CA ILE A 96 12.57 10.77 10.05
C ILE A 96 13.18 9.43 9.62
N PRO A 97 14.44 9.12 9.97
CA PRO A 97 15.08 7.87 9.56
C PRO A 97 14.25 6.61 9.86
N ALA A 98 13.62 6.56 11.04
CA ALA A 98 12.79 5.43 11.46
C ALA A 98 11.52 5.22 10.61
N MET A 99 11.10 6.20 9.80
CA MET A 99 10.00 6.04 8.83
C MET A 99 10.42 5.26 7.59
N GLN A 100 11.70 5.25 7.22
CA GLN A 100 12.16 4.67 5.95
C GLN A 100 11.84 3.19 5.85
N ARG A 101 11.31 2.75 4.72
CA ARG A 101 10.82 1.39 4.48
C ARG A 101 11.65 0.61 3.47
N THR A 102 12.54 1.24 2.70
CA THR A 102 13.28 0.57 1.63
C THR A 102 13.94 -0.73 2.10
N ARG A 103 14.70 -0.70 3.20
CA ARG A 103 15.37 -1.90 3.75
C ARG A 103 14.38 -2.91 4.33
N ALA A 104 13.32 -2.44 4.99
CA ALA A 104 12.28 -3.31 5.55
C ALA A 104 11.53 -4.07 4.44
N ILE A 105 11.13 -3.38 3.38
CA ILE A 105 10.46 -4.00 2.22
C ILE A 105 11.45 -4.91 1.48
N LEU A 106 12.73 -4.55 1.39
CA LEU A 106 13.74 -5.42 0.80
C LEU A 106 13.88 -6.75 1.56
N ALA A 107 13.82 -6.72 2.89
CA ALA A 107 13.79 -7.95 3.70
C ALA A 107 12.54 -8.80 3.39
N ASP A 108 11.40 -8.16 3.15
CA ASP A 108 10.19 -8.86 2.69
C ASP A 108 10.35 -9.44 1.28
N VAL A 109 10.97 -8.70 0.34
CA VAL A 109 11.33 -9.21 -0.99
C VAL A 109 12.26 -10.43 -0.86
N ALA A 110 13.32 -10.34 -0.07
CA ALA A 110 14.24 -11.45 0.17
C ALA A 110 13.49 -12.69 0.70
N TYR A 111 12.59 -12.49 1.67
CA TYR A 111 11.74 -13.55 2.21
C TYR A 111 10.87 -14.21 1.13
N TYR A 112 10.09 -13.44 0.37
CA TYR A 112 9.13 -13.98 -0.59
C TYR A 112 9.76 -14.58 -1.86
N TYR A 113 10.98 -14.19 -2.19
CA TYR A 113 11.76 -14.79 -3.27
C TYR A 113 12.71 -15.89 -2.77
N SER A 114 12.73 -16.16 -1.47
CA SER A 114 13.64 -17.12 -0.84
C SER A 114 15.11 -16.85 -1.16
N LEU A 115 15.49 -15.57 -1.12
CA LEU A 115 16.85 -15.09 -1.37
C LEU A 115 17.57 -14.81 -0.04
N PRO A 116 18.87 -15.09 0.06
CA PRO A 116 19.71 -14.50 1.09
C PRO A 116 19.60 -12.96 1.06
N LEU A 117 19.49 -12.33 2.24
CA LEU A 117 19.31 -10.88 2.32
C LEU A 117 20.47 -10.11 1.69
N ASP A 118 21.70 -10.57 1.86
CA ASP A 118 22.88 -9.93 1.27
C ASP A 118 22.87 -9.99 -0.27
N LEU A 119 22.32 -11.07 -0.85
CA LEU A 119 22.11 -11.20 -2.29
C LEU A 119 21.00 -10.25 -2.76
N ALA A 120 19.90 -10.14 -2.00
CA ALA A 120 18.83 -9.21 -2.32
C ALA A 120 19.31 -7.74 -2.26
N GLU A 121 20.13 -7.38 -1.27
CA GLU A 121 20.77 -6.06 -1.17
C GLU A 121 21.66 -5.76 -2.36
N LYS A 122 22.56 -6.68 -2.73
CA LYS A 122 23.44 -6.50 -3.90
C LYS A 122 22.67 -6.38 -5.22
N THR A 123 21.52 -7.05 -5.31
CA THR A 123 20.72 -7.10 -6.54
C THR A 123 19.81 -5.89 -6.68
N TYR A 124 18.98 -5.61 -5.68
CA TYR A 124 17.84 -4.70 -5.80
C TYR A 124 18.10 -3.31 -5.21
N LEU A 125 19.05 -3.15 -4.29
CA LEU A 125 19.31 -1.85 -3.66
C LEU A 125 20.00 -0.84 -4.60
N PRO A 126 20.97 -1.21 -5.47
CA PRO A 126 21.60 -0.26 -6.38
C PRO A 126 20.60 0.39 -7.34
N LEU A 127 20.63 1.72 -7.48
CA LEU A 127 19.74 2.45 -8.40
C LEU A 127 19.98 2.09 -9.87
N SER A 128 21.14 1.52 -10.21
CA SER A 128 21.41 0.94 -11.53
C SER A 128 20.55 -0.29 -11.84
N HIS A 129 20.05 -0.99 -10.81
CA HIS A 129 19.07 -2.05 -10.99
C HIS A 129 17.69 -1.43 -11.23
N GLN A 130 17.20 -1.64 -12.44
CA GLN A 130 15.92 -1.12 -12.91
C GLN A 130 14.88 -2.25 -12.95
N PRO A 131 13.62 -1.95 -12.64
CA PRO A 131 12.56 -2.95 -12.70
C PRO A 131 12.37 -3.47 -14.13
N SER A 132 12.04 -4.76 -14.25
CA SER A 132 11.82 -5.41 -15.53
C SER A 132 10.45 -5.14 -16.16
N LEU A 133 9.46 -4.75 -15.36
CA LEU A 133 8.11 -4.48 -15.85
C LEU A 133 7.95 -3.02 -16.31
N PRO A 134 7.32 -2.76 -17.47
CA PRO A 134 7.24 -1.41 -18.06
C PRO A 134 6.58 -0.36 -17.16
N THR A 135 5.51 -0.72 -16.44
CA THR A 135 4.81 0.21 -15.55
C THR A 135 5.66 0.52 -14.34
N ARG A 136 6.28 -0.48 -13.69
CA ARG A 136 7.27 -0.24 -12.63
C ARG A 136 8.38 0.70 -13.08
N GLN A 137 8.92 0.51 -14.27
CA GLN A 137 9.97 1.38 -14.80
C GLN A 137 9.47 2.81 -15.04
N SER A 138 8.26 2.95 -15.61
CA SER A 138 7.63 4.25 -15.80
C SER A 138 7.39 4.98 -14.48
N ILE A 139 7.00 4.26 -13.43
CA ILE A 139 6.86 4.79 -12.07
C ILE A 139 8.20 5.29 -11.53
N VAL A 140 9.25 4.47 -11.58
CA VAL A 140 10.59 4.87 -11.12
C VAL A 140 11.07 6.12 -11.86
N ASN A 141 10.96 6.13 -13.20
CA ASN A 141 11.36 7.27 -14.03
C ASN A 141 10.59 8.55 -13.68
N HIS A 142 9.28 8.44 -13.42
CA HIS A 142 8.46 9.57 -12.99
C HIS A 142 8.94 10.13 -11.65
N ILE A 143 9.10 9.27 -10.64
CA ILE A 143 9.53 9.68 -9.30
C ILE A 143 10.91 10.35 -9.36
N GLU A 144 11.87 9.75 -10.06
CA GLU A 144 13.21 10.31 -10.24
C GLU A 144 13.18 11.68 -10.93
N LYS A 145 12.37 11.81 -11.98
CA LYS A 145 12.24 13.07 -12.72
C LYS A 145 11.63 14.16 -11.84
N VAL A 146 10.46 13.91 -11.26
CA VAL A 146 9.70 14.93 -10.56
C VAL A 146 10.40 15.34 -9.26
N THR A 147 11.00 14.41 -8.52
CA THR A 147 11.72 14.74 -7.28
C THR A 147 13.04 15.45 -7.53
N ARG A 148 13.67 15.25 -8.70
CA ARG A 148 14.84 16.03 -9.12
C ARG A 148 14.46 17.46 -9.50
N GLU A 149 13.38 17.63 -10.25
CA GLU A 149 12.91 18.94 -10.72
C GLU A 149 12.22 19.75 -9.61
N LYS A 150 11.53 19.07 -8.70
CA LYS A 150 10.67 19.66 -7.65
C LYS A 150 10.90 18.95 -6.31
N PRO A 151 12.00 19.20 -5.58
CA PRO A 151 12.34 18.43 -4.38
C PRO A 151 11.26 18.45 -3.27
N HIS A 152 10.50 19.54 -3.16
CA HIS A 152 9.39 19.69 -2.19
C HIS A 152 8.30 18.64 -2.34
N VAL A 153 8.09 18.05 -3.52
CA VAL A 153 7.05 17.03 -3.72
C VAL A 153 7.34 15.72 -2.99
N LEU A 154 8.55 15.53 -2.44
CA LEU A 154 8.86 14.44 -1.51
C LEU A 154 7.93 14.43 -0.29
N LEU A 155 7.41 15.60 0.13
CA LEU A 155 6.38 15.69 1.16
C LEU A 155 5.12 14.89 0.80
N SER A 156 4.73 14.88 -0.47
CA SER A 156 3.58 14.11 -0.97
C SER A 156 3.83 12.61 -0.89
N TYR A 157 5.02 12.16 -1.29
CA TYR A 157 5.41 10.75 -1.16
C TYR A 157 5.41 10.30 0.29
N GLY A 158 6.04 11.05 1.18
CA GLY A 158 6.05 10.70 2.60
C GLY A 158 4.64 10.72 3.21
N HIS A 159 3.82 11.72 2.88
CA HIS A 159 2.46 11.80 3.40
C HIS A 159 1.59 10.65 2.89
N VAL A 160 1.55 10.39 1.58
CA VAL A 160 0.72 9.33 1.00
C VAL A 160 1.22 7.95 1.40
N MET A 161 2.53 7.69 1.28
CA MET A 161 3.10 6.35 1.46
C MET A 161 3.27 5.97 2.92
N TYR A 162 3.81 6.85 3.79
CA TYR A 162 3.98 6.51 5.20
C TYR A 162 2.66 6.51 5.97
N MET A 163 1.76 7.47 5.73
CA MET A 163 0.49 7.52 6.49
C MET A 163 -0.42 6.33 6.18
N ALA A 164 -0.34 5.77 4.96
CA ALA A 164 -1.06 4.56 4.61
C ALA A 164 -0.69 3.36 5.52
N LEU A 165 0.54 3.31 6.05
CA LEU A 165 1.00 2.22 6.91
C LEU A 165 0.35 2.24 8.29
N PHE A 166 0.07 3.43 8.84
CA PHE A 166 -0.59 3.60 10.13
C PHE A 166 -2.10 3.33 10.11
N ALA A 167 -2.69 3.24 8.91
CA ALA A 167 -4.10 2.94 8.70
C ALA A 167 -4.29 1.59 7.99
N GLY A 168 -4.34 1.59 6.65
CA GLY A 168 -4.57 0.38 5.85
C GLY A 168 -3.49 -0.69 6.02
N GLY A 169 -2.24 -0.28 6.24
CA GLY A 169 -1.12 -1.20 6.47
C GLY A 169 -1.32 -2.11 7.67
N ARG A 170 -1.90 -1.61 8.77
CA ARG A 170 -2.19 -2.43 9.98
C ARG A 170 -3.19 -3.54 9.68
N ILE A 171 -4.22 -3.25 8.89
CA ILE A 171 -5.23 -4.24 8.47
C ILE A 171 -4.58 -5.30 7.57
N LEU A 172 -3.78 -4.86 6.60
CA LEU A 172 -3.08 -5.77 5.69
C LEU A 172 -2.10 -6.69 6.43
N LYS A 173 -1.30 -6.15 7.35
CA LYS A 173 -0.38 -6.91 8.22
C LYS A 173 -1.11 -8.04 8.94
N LEU A 174 -2.24 -7.74 9.58
CA LEU A 174 -3.03 -8.74 10.31
C LEU A 174 -3.55 -9.85 9.38
N ARG A 175 -4.05 -9.49 8.20
CA ARG A 175 -4.53 -10.48 7.20
C ARG A 175 -3.42 -11.40 6.70
N ILE A 176 -2.19 -10.91 6.61
CA ILE A 176 -1.04 -11.74 6.22
C ILE A 176 -0.66 -12.66 7.37
N LEU A 177 -0.48 -12.12 8.59
CA LEU A 177 -0.10 -12.90 9.79
C LEU A 177 -1.04 -14.09 10.06
N ASP A 178 -2.34 -13.89 9.81
CA ASP A 178 -3.38 -14.91 10.01
C ASP A 178 -3.47 -15.92 8.84
N ASN A 179 -2.62 -15.80 7.81
CA ASN A 179 -2.62 -16.65 6.61
C ASN A 179 -1.40 -17.56 6.54
N ASP A 180 -1.61 -18.85 6.78
CA ASP A 180 -0.57 -19.89 6.81
C ASP A 180 0.18 -20.08 5.48
N ILE A 181 -0.41 -19.68 4.34
CA ILE A 181 0.23 -19.79 3.02
C ILE A 181 1.53 -18.97 2.98
N PHE A 182 1.58 -17.85 3.72
CA PHE A 182 2.77 -16.99 3.78
C PHE A 182 3.82 -17.45 4.79
N PHE A 183 3.52 -18.44 5.65
CA PHE A 183 4.40 -18.92 6.71
C PHE A 183 4.42 -20.46 6.78
N PRO A 184 4.81 -21.15 5.69
CA PRO A 184 4.79 -22.61 5.62
C PRO A 184 5.75 -23.20 6.67
N GLY A 185 5.22 -24.08 7.52
CA GLY A 185 6.01 -24.74 8.57
C GLY A 185 6.38 -23.86 9.77
N THR A 186 5.91 -22.60 9.81
CA THR A 186 6.12 -21.71 10.95
C THR A 186 4.98 -21.83 11.96
N PRO A 187 5.28 -21.82 13.28
CA PRO A 187 4.28 -21.70 14.33
C PRO A 187 3.28 -20.56 14.10
N LYS A 188 2.06 -20.71 14.64
CA LYS A 188 0.97 -19.74 14.47
C LYS A 188 1.08 -18.52 15.40
N ASP A 189 2.08 -18.45 16.25
CA ASP A 189 2.25 -17.29 17.13
C ASP A 189 2.63 -16.05 16.33
N LYS A 190 1.98 -14.93 16.66
CA LYS A 190 2.17 -13.67 15.95
C LYS A 190 3.56 -13.08 16.20
N GLU A 191 4.22 -13.44 17.31
CA GLU A 191 5.53 -12.91 17.68
C GLU A 191 6.65 -13.43 16.76
N THR A 192 6.56 -14.68 16.33
CA THR A 192 7.47 -15.27 15.36
C THR A 192 7.18 -14.73 13.97
N ARG A 193 5.92 -14.78 13.52
CA ARG A 193 5.53 -14.38 12.16
C ARG A 193 5.76 -12.90 11.86
N GLN A 194 5.65 -12.02 12.86
CA GLN A 194 5.89 -10.57 12.68
C GLN A 194 7.36 -10.21 12.38
N ARG A 195 8.30 -11.14 12.59
CA ARG A 195 9.74 -10.97 12.28
C ARG A 195 10.11 -11.51 10.89
N MET A 196 9.11 -11.89 10.09
CA MET A 196 9.28 -12.48 8.75
C MET A 196 8.73 -11.50 7.70
N GLY A 197 8.19 -11.96 6.57
CA GLY A 197 7.78 -11.15 5.39
C GLY A 197 6.69 -10.07 5.56
N VAL A 198 6.64 -9.38 6.70
CA VAL A 198 5.75 -8.26 7.01
C VAL A 198 6.52 -7.08 7.61
N ASN A 199 7.83 -7.01 7.38
CA ASN A 199 8.73 -5.98 7.92
C ASN A 199 8.33 -4.57 7.49
N MET A 200 7.75 -4.41 6.29
CA MET A 200 7.28 -3.10 5.80
C MET A 200 6.29 -2.41 6.73
N PHE A 201 5.57 -3.18 7.55
CA PHE A 201 4.57 -2.70 8.51
C PHE A 201 5.10 -2.55 9.94
N SER A 202 6.42 -2.54 10.14
CA SER A 202 7.07 -2.42 11.45
C SER A 202 8.14 -1.33 11.38
N PHE A 203 8.17 -0.38 12.31
CA PHE A 203 9.09 0.76 12.29
C PHE A 203 10.37 0.48 13.08
N GLU A 204 11.52 0.90 12.53
CA GLU A 204 12.82 0.62 13.14
C GLU A 204 12.90 1.22 14.55
N GLY A 205 13.29 0.39 15.53
CA GLY A 205 13.35 0.82 16.93
C GLY A 205 11.98 1.07 17.57
N ARG A 206 10.88 0.61 16.98
CA ARG A 206 9.51 0.72 17.50
C ARG A 206 8.88 -0.66 17.63
N ARG A 207 8.50 -1.03 18.84
CA ARG A 207 7.95 -2.33 19.24
C ARG A 207 6.53 -2.22 19.76
N THR A 208 6.11 -1.05 20.25
CA THR A 208 4.76 -0.82 20.76
C THR A 208 3.93 0.08 19.85
N LYS A 209 2.61 0.08 20.05
CA LYS A 209 1.70 0.96 19.30
C LYS A 209 1.92 2.43 19.65
N GLU A 210 2.30 2.70 20.89
CA GLU A 210 2.59 4.02 21.42
C GLU A 210 3.84 4.59 20.75
N GLU A 211 4.90 3.78 20.64
CA GLU A 211 6.13 4.13 19.93
C GLU A 211 5.88 4.41 18.44
N GLU A 212 5.03 3.61 17.77
CA GLU A 212 4.57 3.89 16.40
C GLU A 212 3.73 5.19 16.30
N GLU A 213 2.95 5.50 17.33
CA GLU A 213 2.14 6.71 17.36
C GLU A 213 3.01 7.96 17.53
N GLU A 214 4.05 7.91 18.34
CA GLU A 214 5.01 9.02 18.52
C GLU A 214 5.67 9.43 17.21
N ILE A 215 6.13 8.47 16.40
CA ILE A 215 6.71 8.73 15.08
C ILE A 215 5.68 9.31 14.10
N ARG A 216 4.41 8.87 14.18
CA ARG A 216 3.32 9.46 13.38
C ARG A 216 3.05 10.91 13.78
N ILE A 217 3.08 11.22 15.07
CA ILE A 217 2.93 12.59 15.60
C ILE A 217 4.11 13.46 15.16
N ALA A 218 5.34 12.97 15.31
CA ALA A 218 6.54 13.69 14.88
C ALA A 218 6.51 14.02 13.38
N TRP A 219 6.05 13.09 12.54
CA TRP A 219 5.84 13.34 11.12
C TRP A 219 4.84 14.47 10.87
N LYS A 220 3.69 14.45 11.54
CA LYS A 220 2.67 15.49 11.40
C LYS A 220 3.17 16.86 11.85
N ALA A 221 3.93 16.92 12.94
CA ALA A 221 4.56 18.14 13.41
C ALA A 221 5.57 18.67 12.38
N GLY A 222 6.43 17.80 11.85
CA GLY A 222 7.37 18.13 10.78
C GLY A 222 6.68 18.68 9.52
N MET A 223 5.55 18.10 9.13
CA MET A 223 4.73 18.61 8.01
C MET A 223 4.18 20.01 8.30
N GLY A 224 3.65 20.25 9.51
CA GLY A 224 3.18 21.57 9.93
C GLY A 224 4.29 22.62 10.01
N ASP A 225 5.51 22.19 10.34
CA ASP A 225 6.67 23.07 10.33
C ASP A 225 7.16 23.36 8.90
N ALA A 226 7.15 22.36 8.02
CA ALA A 226 7.61 22.48 6.64
C ALA A 226 6.66 23.32 5.78
N GLU A 227 5.35 23.21 5.99
CA GLU A 227 4.34 23.87 5.14
C GLU A 227 4.43 25.40 5.17
N ASN A 228 4.90 25.97 6.28
CA ASN A 228 5.09 27.42 6.44
C ASN A 228 6.23 27.98 5.57
N LEU A 229 7.07 27.11 4.99
CA LEU A 229 8.19 27.48 4.14
C LEU A 229 7.89 27.31 2.65
N LEU A 230 6.74 26.72 2.31
CA LEU A 230 6.34 26.48 0.93
C LEU A 230 5.79 27.74 0.28
N THR A 231 6.13 27.93 -0.98
CA THR A 231 5.41 28.85 -1.84
C THR A 231 4.06 28.26 -2.25
N LYS A 232 3.17 29.10 -2.78
CA LYS A 232 1.87 28.64 -3.28
C LYS A 232 2.00 27.65 -4.45
N GLU A 233 3.00 27.82 -5.31
CA GLU A 233 3.26 26.90 -6.42
C GLU A 233 3.69 25.53 -5.90
N GLU A 234 4.64 25.50 -4.97
CA GLU A 234 5.12 24.26 -4.35
C GLU A 234 4.02 23.53 -3.56
N TRP A 235 3.13 24.28 -2.93
CA TRP A 235 1.93 23.72 -2.29
C TRP A 235 1.03 22.98 -3.28
N ASN A 236 0.76 23.60 -4.42
CA ASN A 236 -0.06 23.02 -5.47
C ASN A 236 0.62 21.80 -6.07
N ASP A 237 1.93 21.87 -6.34
CA ASP A 237 2.74 20.74 -6.79
C ASP A 237 2.61 19.55 -5.83
N CYS A 238 2.67 19.79 -4.52
CA CYS A 238 2.49 18.72 -3.54
C CYS A 238 1.11 18.07 -3.62
N CYS A 239 0.04 18.86 -3.79
CA CYS A 239 -1.32 18.33 -3.92
C CYS A 239 -1.50 17.52 -5.21
N GLU A 240 -0.99 18.04 -6.33
CA GLU A 240 -1.05 17.38 -7.65
C GLU A 240 -0.24 16.09 -7.67
N GLU A 241 0.98 16.13 -7.15
CA GLU A 241 1.85 14.96 -7.07
C GLU A 241 1.28 13.91 -6.10
N GLY A 242 0.66 14.34 -4.99
CA GLY A 242 -0.06 13.43 -4.11
C GLY A 242 -1.13 12.62 -4.86
N ALA A 243 -1.93 13.27 -5.70
CA ALA A 243 -2.90 12.59 -6.55
C ALA A 243 -2.23 11.71 -7.62
N GLN A 244 -1.07 12.11 -8.13
CA GLN A 244 -0.29 11.32 -9.07
C GLN A 244 0.23 10.02 -8.44
N VAL A 245 0.69 10.04 -7.18
CA VAL A 245 1.13 8.83 -6.46
C VAL A 245 0.03 7.76 -6.42
N PHE A 246 -1.23 8.16 -6.20
CA PHE A 246 -2.36 7.23 -6.27
C PHE A 246 -2.57 6.63 -7.67
N ARG A 247 -2.48 7.45 -8.73
CA ARG A 247 -2.58 6.98 -10.13
C ARG A 247 -1.44 6.03 -10.51
N LEU A 248 -0.22 6.28 -10.02
CA LEU A 248 0.90 5.38 -10.20
C LEU A 248 0.63 4.02 -9.52
N MET A 249 0.14 4.03 -8.28
CA MET A 249 -0.25 2.79 -7.57
C MET A 249 -1.39 2.05 -8.26
N GLU A 250 -2.37 2.76 -8.83
CA GLU A 250 -3.43 2.17 -9.65
C GLU A 250 -2.86 1.47 -10.89
N SER A 251 -2.00 2.15 -11.66
CA SER A 251 -1.37 1.56 -12.86
C SER A 251 -0.56 0.30 -12.54
N MET A 252 0.12 0.30 -11.39
CA MET A 252 0.85 -0.85 -10.88
C MET A 252 -0.09 -2.03 -10.61
N ILE A 253 -1.28 -1.80 -10.02
CA ILE A 253 -2.25 -2.88 -9.78
C ILE A 253 -2.75 -3.47 -11.11
N TYR A 254 -3.00 -2.64 -12.12
CA TYR A 254 -3.38 -3.14 -13.44
C TYR A 254 -2.26 -3.95 -14.11
N GLU A 255 -1.00 -3.57 -13.93
CA GLU A 255 0.13 -4.39 -14.41
C GLU A 255 0.19 -5.75 -13.70
N LEU A 256 -0.07 -5.80 -12.39
CA LEU A 256 -0.14 -7.07 -11.66
C LEU A 256 -1.25 -7.99 -12.20
N ASP A 257 -2.37 -7.44 -12.65
CA ASP A 257 -3.45 -8.23 -13.28
C ASP A 257 -2.95 -8.92 -14.58
N THR A 258 -1.93 -8.38 -15.25
CA THR A 258 -1.33 -9.01 -16.46
C THR A 258 -0.36 -10.14 -16.14
N ILE A 259 0.20 -10.21 -14.93
CA ILE A 259 1.13 -11.26 -14.51
C ILE A 259 0.42 -12.63 -14.42
N LYS A 260 -0.94 -12.66 -14.42
CA LYS A 260 -1.73 -13.89 -14.51
C LYS A 260 -2.98 -13.79 -15.39
N ALA A 261 -2.89 -14.35 -16.59
CA ALA A 261 -4.00 -14.89 -17.36
C ALA A 261 -3.94 -16.44 -17.32
N PRO A 262 -4.36 -17.14 -16.23
CA PRO A 262 -5.61 -17.93 -16.30
C PRO A 262 -6.30 -18.34 -14.96
N VAL A 263 -5.77 -18.05 -13.77
CA VAL A 263 -6.29 -18.66 -12.50
C VAL A 263 -7.59 -17.98 -12.01
N ALA A 264 -7.81 -16.72 -12.35
CA ALA A 264 -9.07 -16.02 -12.03
C ALA A 264 -10.28 -16.75 -12.64
N TYR A 265 -10.14 -17.30 -13.86
CA TYR A 265 -11.18 -18.11 -14.50
C TYR A 265 -11.44 -19.41 -13.74
N ALA A 266 -10.41 -20.09 -13.21
CA ALA A 266 -10.60 -21.33 -12.47
C ALA A 266 -11.30 -21.12 -11.11
N VAL A 267 -10.99 -20.01 -10.43
CA VAL A 267 -11.62 -19.66 -9.15
C VAL A 267 -13.05 -19.18 -9.35
N ILE A 268 -13.29 -18.28 -10.30
CA ILE A 268 -14.64 -17.82 -10.66
C ILE A 268 -15.48 -19.01 -11.16
N ALA A 269 -14.93 -19.87 -12.02
CA ALA A 269 -15.61 -21.09 -12.47
C ALA A 269 -15.92 -22.05 -11.32
N LYS A 270 -15.02 -22.23 -10.35
CA LYS A 270 -15.25 -23.10 -9.19
C LYS A 270 -16.42 -22.62 -8.33
N TYR A 271 -16.49 -21.31 -8.06
CA TYR A 271 -17.61 -20.73 -7.30
C TYR A 271 -18.92 -20.68 -8.11
N ALA A 272 -18.85 -20.42 -9.42
CA ALA A 272 -20.00 -20.45 -10.31
C ALA A 272 -20.60 -21.86 -10.43
N VAL A 273 -19.78 -22.90 -10.56
CA VAL A 273 -20.21 -24.30 -10.56
C VAL A 273 -20.82 -24.69 -9.22
N GLY A 274 -20.22 -24.27 -8.09
CA GLY A 274 -20.78 -24.50 -6.76
C GLY A 274 -22.16 -23.85 -6.57
N ALA A 275 -22.32 -22.60 -7.01
CA ALA A 275 -23.60 -21.90 -6.97
C ALA A 275 -24.66 -22.55 -7.88
N LEU A 276 -24.27 -22.97 -9.10
CA LEU A 276 -25.15 -23.69 -10.01
C LEU A 276 -25.63 -25.02 -9.42
N LEU A 277 -24.73 -25.81 -8.82
CA LEU A 277 -25.09 -27.06 -8.16
C LEU A 277 -26.03 -26.84 -6.97
N ALA A 278 -25.83 -25.78 -6.19
CA ALA A 278 -26.73 -25.43 -5.08
C ALA A 278 -28.13 -25.04 -5.57
N ILE A 279 -28.23 -24.29 -6.67
CA ILE A 279 -29.51 -23.92 -7.30
C ILE A 279 -30.22 -25.17 -7.85
N LEU A 280 -29.50 -26.06 -8.54
CA LEU A 280 -30.07 -27.30 -9.06
C LEU A 280 -30.56 -28.23 -7.94
N MET A 281 -29.81 -28.32 -6.83
CA MET A 281 -30.21 -29.07 -5.65
C MET A 281 -31.46 -28.47 -4.98
N ALA A 282 -31.52 -27.14 -4.84
CA ALA A 282 -32.70 -26.46 -4.32
C ALA A 282 -33.94 -26.70 -5.21
N TYR A 283 -33.78 -26.62 -6.53
CA TYR A 283 -34.84 -26.92 -7.49
C TYR A 283 -35.32 -28.37 -7.40
N ALA A 284 -34.41 -29.34 -7.30
CA ALA A 284 -34.75 -30.76 -7.14
C ALA A 284 -35.51 -31.04 -5.83
N LEU A 285 -35.13 -30.37 -4.73
CA LEU A 285 -35.84 -30.47 -3.46
C LEU A 285 -37.25 -29.89 -3.57
N ILE A 286 -37.41 -28.70 -4.16
CA ILE A 286 -38.73 -28.11 -4.40
C ILE A 286 -39.60 -29.07 -5.21
N PHE A 287 -39.11 -29.59 -6.34
CA PHE A 287 -39.89 -30.51 -7.19
C PHE A 287 -40.27 -31.82 -6.49
N LYS A 288 -39.39 -32.35 -5.63
CA LYS A 288 -39.64 -33.58 -4.87
C LYS A 288 -40.71 -33.40 -3.78
N TYR A 289 -40.71 -32.25 -3.10
CA TYR A 289 -41.55 -32.02 -1.91
C TYR A 289 -42.80 -31.19 -2.21
N LEU A 290 -42.86 -30.45 -3.32
CA LEU A 290 -44.01 -29.65 -3.73
C LEU A 290 -45.31 -30.47 -3.88
N PRO A 291 -45.33 -31.68 -4.48
CA PRO A 291 -46.55 -32.49 -4.57
C PRO A 291 -47.06 -32.95 -3.19
N ILE A 292 -46.14 -33.21 -2.25
CA ILE A 292 -46.48 -33.60 -0.88
C ILE A 292 -47.09 -32.42 -0.13
N LEU A 293 -46.56 -31.22 -0.33
CA LEU A 293 -47.08 -29.99 0.28
C LEU A 293 -48.46 -29.63 -0.29
N ILE A 294 -48.66 -29.77 -1.61
CA ILE A 294 -49.95 -29.50 -2.27
C ILE A 294 -51.02 -30.50 -1.83
N ALA A 295 -50.65 -31.76 -1.56
CA ALA A 295 -51.58 -32.78 -1.06
C ALA A 295 -52.03 -32.57 0.41
N GLN A 296 -51.44 -31.61 1.12
CA GLN A 296 -51.80 -31.23 2.50
C GLN A 296 -52.72 -30.01 2.58
N PHE A 297 -53.09 -29.42 1.44
CA PHE A 297 -54.09 -28.35 1.31
C PHE A 297 -55.27 -28.82 0.46
#